data_AF-A0A699RIL7-F1
#
_entry.id   AF-A0A699RIL7-F1
#
_cell.length_a   1.000
_cell.length_b   1.000
_cell.length_c   1.000
_cell.angle_alpha   90.00
_cell.angle_beta   90.00
_cell.angle_gamma   90.00
#
_symmetry.space_group_name_H-M   'P 1'
#
loop_
_entity.id
_entity.type
_entity.pdbx_description
1 polymer ?
#
loop_
_entity_poly.entity_id
_entity_poly.type
_entity_poly.pdbx_seq_one_letter_code
_entity_poly.pdbx_strand_id
1 'polypeptide(L)'
;LPGLPPIRPVEFQIDLVPGTALVARAPYRLAPSEMKELAKQLKELSHKDFIRPSSSPWGAPVLFVKKKDESFRMCIDYQELNKLTVKNRYPLPRIDDLFDQLQGSSVYSKIDLRSVFMDLMNRVCKPYLDTFVIVFIDDILIYSKDEKEHEEHLKAILELLKKEELYAKVSKCEF
;
A
#
# COMPACT_ATOMS: atom_id res chain seq x y z
N LEU A 1 11.92 -2.92 -5.15
CA LEU A 1 11.97 -1.46 -4.92
C LEU A 1 13.39 -1.15 -4.49
N PRO A 2 14.06 -0.19 -5.14
CA PRO A 2 15.46 0.12 -4.90
C PRO A 2 15.72 0.90 -3.61
N GLY A 3 14.68 1.34 -2.91
CA GLY A 3 14.79 2.14 -1.68
C GLY A 3 13.46 2.76 -1.30
N LEU A 4 13.50 3.79 -0.45
CA LEU A 4 12.35 4.65 -0.13
C LEU A 4 11.73 5.23 -1.41
N PRO A 5 10.40 5.50 -1.41
CA PRO A 5 9.77 6.18 -2.53
C PRO A 5 10.40 7.57 -2.75
N PRO A 6 10.38 8.09 -4.00
CA PRO A 6 10.83 9.45 -4.28
C PRO A 6 10.02 10.47 -3.47
N ILE A 7 10.61 11.64 -3.20
CA ILE A 7 9.90 12.76 -2.58
C ILE A 7 8.80 13.20 -3.55
N ARG A 8 7.56 13.25 -3.05
CA ARG A 8 6.37 13.66 -3.81
C ARG A 8 5.73 14.88 -3.13
N PRO A 9 4.93 15.67 -3.85
CA PRO A 9 4.12 16.74 -3.24
C PRO A 9 3.14 16.21 -2.18
N VAL A 10 2.83 14.92 -2.23
CA VAL A 10 1.96 14.23 -1.27
C VAL A 10 2.83 13.47 -0.29
N GLU A 11 2.93 13.98 0.92
CA GLU A 11 3.54 13.26 2.05
C GLU A 11 2.45 12.56 2.87
N PHE A 12 2.72 11.33 3.28
CA PHE A 12 1.85 10.60 4.19
C PHE A 12 2.13 11.04 5.63
N GLN A 13 1.31 11.98 6.10
CA GLN A 13 1.34 12.43 7.49
C GLN A 13 0.44 11.55 8.37
N ILE A 14 0.94 11.20 9.55
CA ILE A 14 0.15 10.53 10.60
C ILE A 14 -0.22 11.60 11.62
N ASP A 15 -1.43 12.12 11.51
CA ASP A 15 -1.95 13.10 12.46
C ASP A 15 -2.37 12.42 13.76
N LEU A 16 -1.93 12.99 14.88
CA LEU A 16 -2.32 12.56 16.22
C LEU A 16 -3.41 13.49 16.77
N VAL A 17 -4.29 12.93 17.61
CA VAL A 17 -5.26 13.73 18.36
C VAL A 17 -4.49 14.76 19.21
N PRO A 18 -4.91 16.05 19.25
CA PRO A 18 -4.21 17.06 20.04
C PRO A 18 -4.12 16.68 21.53
N GLY A 19 -2.95 16.87 22.13
CA GLY A 19 -2.72 16.60 23.56
C GLY A 19 -2.46 15.13 23.91
N THR A 20 -2.23 14.25 22.92
CA THR A 20 -1.89 12.85 23.19
C THR A 20 -0.56 12.68 23.90
N ALA A 21 -0.56 11.86 24.95
CA ALA A 21 0.67 11.42 25.59
C ALA A 21 1.46 10.45 24.68
N LEU A 22 2.78 10.42 24.88
CA LEU A 22 3.68 9.51 24.17
C LEU A 22 3.37 8.05 24.54
N VAL A 23 3.38 7.16 23.54
CA VAL A 23 3.24 5.72 23.75
C VAL A 23 4.55 5.00 23.46
N ALA A 24 5.12 4.39 24.50
CA ALA A 24 6.26 3.49 24.40
C ALA A 24 5.93 2.17 25.08
N ARG A 25 5.63 1.14 24.28
CA ARG A 25 5.36 -0.21 24.79
C ARG A 25 6.64 -1.06 24.75
N ALA A 26 6.85 -1.83 25.81
CA ALA A 26 7.94 -2.80 25.86
C ALA A 26 7.76 -3.88 24.76
N PRO A 27 8.87 -4.35 24.15
CA PRO A 27 8.82 -5.48 23.23
C PRO A 27 8.22 -6.74 23.87
N TYR A 28 7.48 -7.53 23.09
CA TYR A 28 7.05 -8.85 23.53
C TYR A 28 8.24 -9.80 23.68
N ARG A 29 8.10 -10.81 24.54
CA ARG A 29 9.08 -11.89 24.64
C ARG A 29 9.03 -12.73 23.35
N LEU A 30 10.17 -12.87 22.69
CA LEU A 30 10.32 -13.68 21.48
C LEU A 30 11.08 -14.97 21.78
N ALA A 31 10.70 -16.05 21.10
CA ALA A 31 11.48 -17.29 21.10
C ALA A 31 12.84 -17.09 20.38
N PRO A 32 13.85 -17.94 20.64
CA PRO A 32 15.16 -17.80 19.98
C PRO A 32 15.10 -17.84 18.44
N SER A 33 14.18 -18.61 17.85
CA SER A 33 13.95 -18.65 16.40
C SER A 33 13.39 -17.33 15.86
N GLU A 34 12.41 -16.75 16.55
CA GLU A 34 11.79 -15.48 16.19
C GLU A 34 12.77 -14.31 16.34
N MET A 35 13.64 -14.34 17.35
CA MET A 35 14.67 -13.32 17.54
C MET A 35 15.70 -13.35 16.41
N LYS A 36 16.09 -14.54 15.93
CA LYS A 36 16.96 -14.68 14.75
C LYS A 36 16.28 -14.14 13.49
N GLU A 37 15.00 -14.44 13.31
CA GLU A 37 14.22 -13.96 12.16
C GLU A 37 14.02 -12.44 12.22
N LEU A 38 13.80 -11.88 13.41
CA LEU A 38 13.71 -10.43 13.62
C LEU A 38 15.00 -9.73 13.16
N ALA A 39 16.16 -10.21 13.64
CA ALA A 39 17.45 -9.63 13.27
C ALA A 39 17.68 -9.69 11.76
N LYS A 40 17.31 -10.80 11.11
CA LYS A 40 17.39 -10.96 9.66
C LYS A 40 16.51 -9.95 8.92
N GLN A 41 15.21 -9.88 9.25
CA GLN A 41 14.28 -8.97 8.57
C GLN A 41 14.63 -7.50 8.80
N LEU A 42 15.05 -7.11 10.01
CA LEU A 42 15.51 -5.74 10.28
C LEU A 42 16.74 -5.38 9.44
N LYS A 43 17.70 -6.30 9.30
CA LYS A 43 18.89 -6.08 8.45
C LYS A 43 18.49 -5.91 6.98
N GLU A 44 17.58 -6.74 6.48
CA GLU A 44 17.09 -6.64 5.10
C GLU A 44 16.34 -5.32 4.84
N LEU A 45 15.49 -4.88 5.78
CA LEU A 45 14.75 -3.62 5.68
C LEU A 45 15.68 -2.41 5.76
N SER A 46 16.68 -2.46 6.64
CA SER A 46 17.68 -1.40 6.77
C SER A 46 18.58 -1.30 5.53
N HIS A 47 18.97 -2.43 4.93
CA HIS A 47 19.75 -2.44 3.68
C HIS A 47 18.95 -1.90 2.47
N LYS A 48 17.61 -1.94 2.55
CA LYS A 48 16.72 -1.35 1.54
C LYS A 48 16.32 0.10 1.89
N ASP A 49 16.93 0.68 2.92
CA ASP A 49 16.62 2.02 3.44
C ASP A 49 15.15 2.23 3.87
N PHE A 50 14.37 1.16 4.03
CA PHE A 50 12.98 1.26 4.48
C PHE A 50 12.85 1.64 5.95
N ILE A 51 13.87 1.32 6.75
CA ILE A 51 13.96 1.68 8.16
C ILE A 51 15.35 2.19 8.49
N ARG A 52 15.45 2.94 9.58
CA ARG A 52 16.72 3.39 10.16
C ARG A 52 16.66 3.33 11.69
N PRO A 53 17.79 3.24 12.39
CA PRO A 53 17.83 3.44 13.84
C PRO A 53 17.20 4.78 14.23
N SER A 54 16.50 4.81 15.35
CA SER A 54 15.81 6.00 15.85
C SER A 54 15.89 6.07 17.37
N SER A 55 15.98 7.29 17.91
CA SER A 55 15.86 7.61 19.33
C SER A 55 14.45 8.12 19.69
N SER A 56 13.45 7.73 18.91
CA SER A 56 12.06 8.16 19.09
C SER A 56 11.58 7.89 20.52
N PRO A 57 10.85 8.84 21.13
CA PRO A 57 10.15 8.58 22.39
C PRO A 57 8.95 7.64 22.22
N TRP A 58 8.58 7.30 20.98
CA TRP A 58 7.52 6.34 20.65
C TRP A 58 8.09 4.94 20.42
N GLY A 59 7.37 3.92 20.88
CA GLY A 59 7.74 2.53 20.70
C GLY A 59 6.54 1.61 20.56
N ALA A 60 6.53 0.82 19.49
CA ALA A 60 5.53 -0.22 19.24
C ALA A 60 6.23 -1.60 19.19
N PRO A 61 5.67 -2.64 19.83
CA PRO A 61 6.30 -3.94 19.87
C PRO A 61 6.10 -4.67 18.53
N VAL A 62 7.03 -5.58 18.23
CA VAL A 62 6.94 -6.47 17.09
C VAL A 62 6.33 -7.80 17.51
N LEU A 63 5.48 -8.36 16.66
CA LEU A 63 4.93 -9.71 16.78
C LEU A 63 5.09 -10.46 15.45
N PHE A 64 5.14 -11.79 15.52
CA PHE A 64 5.21 -12.64 14.34
C PHE A 64 3.92 -13.40 14.13
N VAL A 65 3.50 -13.48 12.86
CA VAL A 65 2.39 -14.32 12.42
C VAL A 65 2.90 -15.34 11.41
N LYS A 66 2.44 -16.59 11.50
CA LYS A 66 2.75 -17.60 10.47
C LYS A 66 1.92 -17.35 9.22
N LYS A 67 2.58 -17.30 8.07
CA LYS A 67 1.92 -17.35 6.77
C LYS A 67 1.46 -18.78 6.46
N LYS A 68 0.69 -18.93 5.38
CA LYS A 68 0.22 -20.25 4.88
C LYS A 68 1.39 -21.19 4.53
N ASP A 69 2.52 -20.64 4.11
CA ASP A 69 3.75 -21.37 3.81
C ASP A 69 4.63 -21.63 5.05
N GLU A 70 4.05 -21.49 6.25
CA GLU A 70 4.69 -21.60 7.57
C GLU A 70 5.80 -20.56 7.86
N SER A 71 6.13 -19.69 6.91
CA SER A 71 7.12 -18.64 7.11
C SER A 71 6.60 -17.55 8.05
N PHE A 72 7.51 -16.88 8.75
CA PHE A 72 7.18 -15.79 9.67
C PHE A 72 6.94 -14.47 8.92
N ARG A 73 5.87 -13.77 9.29
CA ARG A 73 5.58 -12.39 8.90
C ARG A 73 5.77 -11.49 10.11
N MET A 74 6.75 -10.60 10.04
CA MET A 74 6.94 -9.57 11.04
C MET A 74 5.82 -8.53 10.93
N CYS A 75 5.15 -8.25 12.05
CA CYS A 75 4.10 -7.25 12.16
C CYS A 75 4.43 -6.31 13.32
N ILE A 76 4.21 -5.01 13.13
CA ILE A 76 4.35 -4.02 14.20
C ILE A 76 2.97 -3.77 14.80
N ASP A 77 2.85 -3.88 16.12
CA ASP A 77 1.59 -3.71 16.84
C ASP A 77 1.31 -2.21 17.08
N TYR A 78 0.74 -1.57 16.06
CA TYR A 78 0.33 -0.18 16.12
C TYR A 78 -1.04 0.04 16.80
N GLN A 79 -1.62 -0.94 17.50
CA GLN A 79 -2.98 -0.79 18.04
C GLN A 79 -3.14 0.43 18.96
N GLU A 80 -2.19 0.68 19.87
CA GLU A 80 -2.24 1.87 20.73
C GLU A 80 -2.01 3.16 19.93
N LEU A 81 -1.06 3.15 18.99
CA LEU A 81 -0.83 4.31 18.12
C LEU A 81 -2.10 4.65 17.32
N ASN A 82 -2.75 3.65 16.71
CA ASN A 82 -3.96 3.79 15.91
C ASN A 82 -5.17 4.31 16.69
N LYS A 83 -5.20 4.17 18.02
CA LYS A 83 -6.24 4.79 18.87
C LYS A 83 -6.05 6.29 19.01
N LEU A 84 -4.80 6.75 18.92
CA LEU A 84 -4.39 8.14 19.10
C LEU A 84 -4.27 8.88 17.76
N THR A 85 -4.32 8.18 16.63
CA THR A 85 -4.32 8.81 15.31
C THR A 85 -5.70 9.37 14.95
N VAL A 86 -5.70 10.51 14.27
CA VAL A 86 -6.90 11.06 13.64
C VAL A 86 -7.31 10.09 12.53
N LYS A 87 -8.54 9.57 12.61
CA LYS A 87 -9.05 8.61 11.63
C LYS A 87 -9.26 9.33 10.29
N ASN A 88 -8.45 8.98 9.29
CA ASN A 88 -8.71 9.37 7.91
C ASN A 88 -9.95 8.62 7.39
N ARG A 89 -11.09 9.32 7.29
CA ARG A 89 -12.36 8.77 6.77
C ARG A 89 -12.41 8.94 5.25
N TYR A 90 -11.48 8.29 4.54
CA TYR A 90 -11.53 8.26 3.09
C TYR A 90 -12.77 7.47 2.62
N PRO A 91 -13.63 8.04 1.76
CA PRO A 91 -14.80 7.32 1.26
C PRO A 91 -14.33 6.22 0.32
N LEU A 92 -14.55 4.96 0.73
CA LEU A 92 -14.38 3.83 -0.16
C LEU A 92 -15.60 3.74 -1.09
N PRO A 93 -15.43 3.56 -2.41
CA PRO A 93 -16.54 3.35 -3.32
C PRO A 93 -17.28 2.06 -2.93
N ARG A 94 -18.61 2.04 -3.13
CA ARG A 94 -19.38 0.81 -2.90
C ARG A 94 -19.13 -0.13 -4.06
N ILE A 95 -19.14 -1.42 -3.77
CA ILE A 95 -18.94 -2.47 -4.77
C ILE A 95 -20.00 -2.38 -5.88
N ASP A 96 -21.26 -2.09 -5.53
CA ASP A 96 -22.34 -1.93 -6.51
C ASP A 96 -22.06 -0.74 -7.46
N ASP A 97 -21.62 0.40 -6.93
CA ASP A 97 -21.25 1.57 -7.73
C ASP A 97 -20.10 1.23 -8.71
N LEU A 98 -19.13 0.42 -8.26
CA LEU A 98 -18.04 -0.05 -9.13
C LEU A 98 -18.56 -0.96 -10.24
N PHE A 99 -19.53 -1.83 -9.98
CA PHE A 99 -20.09 -2.71 -11.00
C PHE A 99 -20.90 -1.94 -12.05
N ASP A 100 -21.66 -0.93 -11.64
CA ASP A 100 -22.42 -0.08 -12.55
C ASP A 100 -21.50 0.63 -13.56
N GLN A 101 -20.30 1.05 -13.13
CA GLN A 101 -19.29 1.65 -14.00
C GLN A 101 -18.73 0.69 -15.07
N LEU A 102 -18.72 -0.61 -14.80
CA LEU A 102 -18.22 -1.62 -15.74
C LEU A 102 -19.21 -1.94 -16.86
N GLN A 103 -20.46 -1.48 -16.76
CA GLN A 103 -21.50 -1.83 -17.70
C GLN A 103 -21.14 -1.41 -19.14
N GLY A 104 -21.24 -2.36 -20.08
CA GLY A 104 -20.91 -2.14 -21.49
C GLY A 104 -19.44 -2.33 -21.85
N SER A 105 -18.58 -2.66 -20.88
CA SER A 105 -17.19 -3.05 -21.11
C SER A 105 -17.09 -4.55 -21.43
N SER A 106 -16.14 -4.91 -22.29
CA SER A 106 -15.90 -6.30 -22.69
C SER A 106 -14.47 -6.78 -22.42
N VAL A 107 -13.53 -5.85 -22.20
CA VAL A 107 -12.11 -6.15 -21.96
C VAL A 107 -11.69 -5.52 -20.64
N TYR A 108 -10.91 -6.26 -19.85
CA TYR A 108 -10.50 -5.88 -18.51
C TYR A 108 -9.04 -6.25 -18.25
N SER A 109 -8.30 -5.36 -17.60
CA SER A 109 -6.96 -5.61 -17.06
C SER A 109 -6.91 -5.22 -15.59
N LYS A 110 -6.17 -5.97 -14.78
CA LYS A 110 -5.94 -5.68 -13.36
C LYS A 110 -4.45 -5.53 -13.08
N ILE A 111 -4.07 -4.41 -12.48
CA ILE A 111 -2.69 -4.13 -12.07
C ILE A 111 -2.60 -4.07 -10.55
N ASP A 112 -1.93 -5.05 -9.93
CA ASP A 112 -1.59 -5.05 -8.49
C ASP A 112 -0.33 -4.21 -8.28
N LEU A 113 -0.47 -3.12 -7.52
CA LEU A 113 0.65 -2.25 -7.18
C LEU A 113 1.33 -2.69 -5.89
N ARG A 114 2.64 -2.43 -5.83
CA ARG A 114 3.45 -2.84 -4.68
C ARG A 114 3.45 -1.75 -3.61
N SER A 115 2.73 -1.97 -2.52
CA SER A 115 2.84 -1.16 -1.29
C SER A 115 2.54 0.33 -1.52
N VAL A 116 1.46 0.61 -2.26
CA VAL A 116 1.01 1.97 -2.56
C VAL A 116 -0.27 2.25 -1.78
N PHE A 117 -0.39 3.44 -1.19
CA PHE A 117 -1.60 3.81 -0.48
C PHE A 117 -2.68 4.32 -1.44
N MET A 118 -3.92 3.99 -1.12
CA MET A 118 -5.09 4.32 -1.93
C MET A 118 -5.26 5.83 -2.20
N ASP A 119 -4.95 6.72 -1.26
CA ASP A 119 -5.05 8.19 -1.47
C ASP A 119 -4.09 8.68 -2.57
N LEU A 120 -2.86 8.16 -2.59
CA LEU A 120 -1.90 8.49 -3.65
C LEU A 120 -2.39 7.97 -5.00
N MET A 121 -2.96 6.76 -5.03
CA MET A 121 -3.50 6.18 -6.26
C MET A 121 -4.68 6.98 -6.80
N ASN A 122 -5.60 7.40 -5.95
CA ASN A 122 -6.72 8.22 -6.37
C ASN A 122 -6.28 9.59 -6.91
N ARG A 123 -5.19 10.17 -6.37
CA ARG A 123 -4.62 11.42 -6.89
C ARG A 123 -3.90 11.22 -8.22
N VAL A 124 -3.10 10.16 -8.35
CA VAL A 124 -2.35 9.83 -9.57
C VAL A 124 -3.30 9.48 -10.71
N CYS A 125 -4.24 8.57 -10.47
CA CYS A 125 -5.20 8.11 -11.47
C CYS A 125 -6.37 9.07 -11.67
N LYS A 126 -6.46 10.19 -10.93
CA LYS A 126 -7.56 11.16 -11.00
C LYS A 126 -8.02 11.52 -12.42
N PRO A 127 -7.13 11.69 -13.43
CA PRO A 127 -7.56 11.99 -14.80
C PRO A 127 -8.37 10.88 -15.48
N TYR A 128 -8.22 9.63 -15.00
CA TYR A 128 -8.78 8.42 -15.60
C TYR A 128 -9.79 7.70 -14.69
N LEU A 129 -9.90 8.12 -13.43
CA LEU A 129 -10.93 7.62 -12.52
C LEU A 129 -12.33 7.83 -13.12
N ASP A 130 -13.20 6.85 -12.92
CA ASP A 130 -14.60 6.84 -13.37
C ASP A 130 -14.80 6.98 -14.89
N THR A 131 -13.71 6.92 -15.68
CA THR A 131 -13.79 6.91 -17.15
C THR A 131 -13.47 5.52 -17.70
N PHE A 132 -12.26 5.03 -17.43
CA PHE A 132 -11.83 3.67 -17.79
C PHE A 132 -10.95 3.01 -16.71
N VAL A 133 -10.85 3.65 -15.54
CA VAL A 133 -10.09 3.15 -14.39
C VAL A 133 -10.91 3.17 -13.13
N ILE A 134 -10.86 2.05 -12.41
CA ILE A 134 -11.27 1.92 -11.02
C ILE A 134 -10.03 1.65 -10.18
N VAL A 135 -9.85 2.41 -9.10
CA VAL A 135 -8.82 2.15 -8.08
C VAL A 135 -9.49 1.57 -6.85
N PHE A 136 -9.04 0.39 -6.42
CA PHE A 136 -9.52 -0.22 -5.20
C PHE A 136 -8.34 -0.75 -4.37
N ILE A 137 -8.03 -0.01 -3.29
CA ILE A 137 -6.92 -0.32 -2.37
C ILE A 137 -5.59 -0.43 -3.11
N ASP A 138 -5.18 -1.66 -3.45
CA ASP A 138 -3.89 -1.99 -4.08
C ASP A 138 -4.04 -2.30 -5.58
N ASP A 139 -5.28 -2.43 -6.07
CA ASP A 139 -5.58 -2.83 -7.44
C ASP A 139 -6.06 -1.64 -8.29
N ILE A 140 -5.54 -1.56 -9.51
CA ILE A 140 -6.09 -0.75 -10.58
C ILE A 140 -6.81 -1.69 -11.54
N LEU A 141 -8.12 -1.52 -11.68
CA LEU A 141 -8.91 -2.17 -12.70
C LEU A 141 -9.07 -1.22 -13.88
N ILE A 142 -8.68 -1.67 -15.07
CA ILE A 142 -8.79 -0.95 -16.33
C ILE A 142 -9.86 -1.67 -17.15
N TYR A 143 -10.82 -0.95 -17.70
CA TYR A 143 -11.91 -1.52 -18.47
C TYR A 143 -12.14 -0.77 -19.79
N SER A 144 -12.53 -1.50 -20.83
CA SER A 144 -12.75 -0.96 -22.18
C SER A 144 -13.84 -1.72 -22.94
N LYS A 145 -14.39 -1.11 -23.98
CA LYS A 145 -15.44 -1.73 -24.81
C LYS A 145 -14.91 -2.73 -25.82
N ASP A 146 -13.69 -2.53 -26.31
CA ASP A 146 -13.01 -3.41 -27.26
C ASP A 146 -11.48 -3.43 -27.05
N GLU A 147 -10.80 -4.37 -27.70
CA GLU A 147 -9.35 -4.58 -27.55
C GLU A 147 -8.52 -3.39 -28.01
N LYS A 148 -8.97 -2.65 -29.03
CA LYS A 148 -8.21 -1.53 -29.58
C LYS A 148 -8.21 -0.36 -28.61
N GLU A 149 -9.37 -0.01 -28.07
CA GLU A 149 -9.52 0.97 -26.99
C GLU A 149 -8.73 0.52 -25.75
N HIS A 150 -8.75 -0.78 -25.43
CA HIS A 150 -8.03 -1.31 -24.28
C HIS A 150 -6.51 -1.15 -24.38
N GLU A 151 -5.94 -1.34 -25.56
CA GLU A 151 -4.50 -1.13 -25.77
C GLU A 151 -4.11 0.34 -25.49
N GLU A 152 -4.95 1.29 -25.91
CA GLU A 152 -4.74 2.72 -25.66
C GLU A 152 -4.84 3.05 -24.16
N HIS A 153 -5.86 2.53 -23.48
CA HIS A 153 -6.04 2.70 -22.02
C HIS A 153 -4.86 2.11 -21.23
N LEU A 154 -4.42 0.90 -21.60
CA LEU A 154 -3.31 0.23 -20.92
C LEU A 154 -2.01 1.03 -21.07
N LYS A 155 -1.71 1.53 -22.28
CA LYS A 155 -0.54 2.38 -22.52
C LYS A 155 -0.58 3.65 -21.67
N ALA A 156 -1.72 4.34 -21.62
CA ALA A 156 -1.88 5.55 -20.82
C ALA A 156 -1.60 5.31 -19.32
N ILE A 157 -2.09 4.20 -18.76
CA ILE A 157 -1.86 3.86 -17.35
C ILE A 157 -0.43 3.42 -17.09
N LEU A 158 0.16 2.59 -17.95
CA LEU A 158 1.55 2.17 -17.80
C LEU A 158 2.52 3.36 -17.91
N GLU A 159 2.25 4.32 -18.80
CA GLU A 159 3.02 5.56 -18.90
C GLU A 159 2.86 6.45 -17.67
N LEU A 160 1.63 6.59 -17.15
CA LEU A 160 1.36 7.33 -15.91
C LEU A 160 2.11 6.71 -14.72
N LEU A 161 2.02 5.38 -14.54
CA LEU A 161 2.72 4.67 -13.46
C LEU A 161 4.23 4.83 -13.57
N LYS A 162 4.77 4.78 -14.80
CA LYS A 162 6.20 5.00 -15.05
C LYS A 162 6.62 6.43 -14.70
N LYS A 163 5.82 7.44 -15.07
CA LYS A 163 6.07 8.86 -14.76
C LYS A 163 6.06 9.12 -13.25
N GLU A 164 5.14 8.49 -12.54
CA GLU A 164 4.98 8.63 -11.09
C GLU A 164 5.86 7.66 -10.28
N GLU A 165 6.78 6.95 -10.94
CA GLU A 165 7.68 5.95 -10.34
C GLU A 165 6.96 4.94 -9.43
N LEU A 166 5.80 4.47 -9.90
CA LEU A 166 4.98 3.44 -9.26
C LEU A 166 5.25 2.09 -9.91
N TYR A 167 5.41 1.06 -9.09
CA TYR A 167 5.82 -0.26 -9.55
C TYR A 167 4.75 -1.31 -9.30
N ALA A 168 4.31 -1.95 -10.39
CA ALA A 168 3.40 -3.08 -10.35
C ALA A 168 4.12 -4.38 -9.97
N LYS A 169 3.39 -5.30 -9.33
CA LYS A 169 3.83 -6.66 -9.11
C LYS A 169 3.33 -7.53 -10.27
N VAL A 170 4.14 -7.63 -11.32
CA VAL A 170 3.80 -8.35 -12.57
C VAL A 170 3.24 -9.75 -12.33
N SER A 171 3.74 -10.51 -11.35
CA SER A 171 3.25 -11.86 -11.05
C SER A 171 1.82 -11.94 -10.48
N LYS A 172 1.18 -10.79 -10.25
CA LYS A 172 -0.21 -10.66 -9.81
C LYS A 172 -1.06 -9.81 -10.75
N CYS A 173 -0.48 -9.26 -11.82
CA CYS A 173 -1.23 -8.52 -12.82
C CYS A 173 -1.92 -9.50 -13.78
N GLU A 174 -3.09 -9.09 -14.27
CA GLU A 174 -3.87 -9.78 -15.30
C GLU A 174 -4.07 -8.79 -16.45
N PHE A 175 -3.73 -9.19 -17.67
CA PHE A 175 -3.82 -8.40 -18.89
C PHE A 175 -4.67 -9.13 -19.92
#